data_AF-A0A0Q9JYN3-F1
#
_entry.id   AF-A0A0Q9JYN3-F1
#
_cell.length_a   1.000
_cell.length_b   1.000
_cell.length_c   1.000
_cell.angle_alpha   90.00
_cell.angle_beta   90.00
_cell.angle_gamma   90.00
#
_symmetry.space_group_name_H-M   'P 1'
#
loop_
_entity.id
_entity.type
_entity.pdbx_description
1 polymer ?
#
loop_
_entity_poly.entity_id
_entity_poly.type
_entity_poly.pdbx_seq_one_letter_code
_entity_poly.pdbx_strand_id
1 'polypeptide(L)'
;MAFYKNNRSELGVVLLQKKIRGYELSEYINISPMFTDQVLSWHGSENQKFNIHMLYGVVKDPEITQILLIREGDKTAQIINNGEYSIWYSLVENILKMPITIRATNKKGEILYETGDVGFWN
;
A
#
# COMPACT_ATOMS: atom_id res chain seq x y z
N MET A 1 8.56 -8.84 -5.65
CA MET A 1 8.32 -7.38 -5.59
C MET A 1 9.19 -6.81 -4.49
N ALA A 2 9.68 -5.59 -4.63
CA ALA A 2 10.43 -4.90 -3.60
C ALA A 2 10.01 -3.44 -3.50
N PHE A 3 10.12 -2.90 -2.29
CA PHE A 3 9.87 -1.51 -1.96
C PHE A 3 11.21 -0.89 -1.53
N TYR A 4 11.48 0.34 -1.96
CA TYR A 4 12.68 1.06 -1.56
C TYR A 4 12.38 2.55 -1.41
N LYS A 5 13.14 3.22 -0.53
CA LYS A 5 13.16 4.68 -0.45
C LYS A 5 14.29 5.19 -1.34
N ASN A 6 13.99 6.11 -2.26
CA ASN A 6 15.01 6.71 -3.10
C ASN A 6 15.64 7.96 -2.45
N ASN A 7 16.64 8.56 -3.10
CA ASN A 7 17.36 9.74 -2.59
C ASN A 7 16.49 11.01 -2.49
N ARG A 8 15.31 11.02 -3.12
CA ARG A 8 14.32 12.10 -3.04
C ARG A 8 13.27 11.86 -1.96
N SER A 9 13.46 10.83 -1.12
CA SER A 9 12.47 10.39 -0.12
C SER A 9 11.12 10.01 -0.74
N GLU A 10 11.17 9.31 -1.87
CA GLU A 10 9.99 8.72 -2.52
C GLU A 10 10.01 7.20 -2.34
N LEU A 11 8.82 6.60 -2.23
CA LEU A 11 8.58 5.16 -2.20
C LEU A 11 8.59 4.64 -3.63
N GLY A 12 9.62 3.90 -4.00
CA GLY A 12 9.69 3.16 -5.25
C GLY A 12 9.17 1.72 -5.08
N VAL A 13 8.41 1.26 -6.07
CA VAL A 13 7.95 -0.14 -6.16
C VAL A 13 8.47 -0.76 -7.45
N VAL A 14 9.11 -1.93 -7.31
CA VAL A 14 9.73 -2.65 -8.43
C VAL A 14 9.41 -4.13 -8.42
N LEU A 15 9.44 -4.72 -9.61
CA LEU A 15 9.49 -6.16 -9.80
C LEU A 15 10.93 -6.62 -9.91
N LEU A 16 11.24 -7.67 -9.18
CA LEU A 16 12.54 -8.32 -9.20
C LEU A 16 12.39 -9.69 -9.85
N GLN A 17 13.31 -10.04 -10.73
CA GLN A 17 13.43 -11.39 -11.28
C GLN A 17 14.57 -12.13 -10.56
N LYS A 18 14.29 -13.34 -10.08
CA LYS A 18 15.31 -14.21 -9.48
C LYS A 18 16.30 -14.66 -10.56
N LYS A 19 17.59 -14.57 -10.25
CA LYS A 19 18.68 -15.12 -11.07
C LYS A 19 19.46 -16.15 -10.26
N ILE A 20 20.45 -16.77 -10.92
CA ILE A 20 21.37 -17.73 -10.28
C ILE A 20 22.07 -17.08 -9.08
N ARG A 21 22.44 -15.79 -9.19
CA ARG A 21 23.00 -15.00 -8.09
C ARG A 21 22.12 -13.81 -7.79
N GLY A 22 21.23 -13.97 -6.80
CA GLY A 22 20.39 -12.90 -6.28
C GLY A 22 19.21 -12.53 -7.18
N TYR A 23 18.97 -11.24 -7.31
CA TYR A 23 17.82 -10.67 -7.99
C TYR A 23 18.26 -9.53 -8.90
N GLU A 24 17.65 -9.43 -10.07
CA GLU A 24 17.78 -8.25 -10.92
C GLU A 24 16.45 -7.51 -11.00
N LEU A 25 16.54 -6.21 -11.29
CA LEU A 25 15.37 -5.41 -11.60
C LEU A 25 14.76 -5.88 -12.91
N SER A 26 13.48 -6.26 -12.86
CA SER A 26 12.71 -6.67 -14.03
C SER A 26 11.84 -5.55 -14.59
N GLU A 27 11.21 -4.75 -13.72
CA GLU A 27 10.25 -3.72 -14.12
C GLU A 27 10.07 -2.68 -13.01
N TYR A 28 9.84 -1.43 -13.40
CA TYR A 28 9.37 -0.38 -12.49
C TYR A 28 7.85 -0.39 -12.44
N ILE A 29 7.28 -0.45 -11.24
CA ILE A 29 5.82 -0.41 -11.07
C ILE A 29 5.37 1.04 -10.92
N ASN A 30 5.87 1.74 -9.89
CA ASN A 30 5.51 3.12 -9.63
C ASN A 30 6.47 3.79 -8.63
N ILE A 31 6.37 5.12 -8.52
CA ILE A 31 7.01 5.94 -7.48
C ILE A 31 5.93 6.83 -6.86
N SER A 32 5.95 6.97 -5.54
CA SER A 32 5.04 7.87 -4.82
C SER A 32 5.75 8.59 -3.67
N PRO A 33 5.21 9.72 -3.16
CA PRO A 33 5.79 10.39 -2.00
C PRO A 33 5.81 9.47 -0.76
N MET A 34 6.88 9.54 0.05
CA MET A 34 6.90 8.91 1.38
C MET A 34 6.16 9.74 2.44
N PHE A 35 5.97 11.03 2.18
CA PHE A 35 5.37 11.96 3.13
C PHE A 35 3.87 12.04 2.95
N THR A 36 3.16 12.10 4.07
CA THR A 36 1.71 12.33 4.13
C THR A 36 1.35 13.15 5.36
N ASP A 37 0.39 14.06 5.19
CA ASP A 37 -0.20 14.82 6.29
C ASP A 37 -1.27 14.02 7.04
N GLN A 38 -1.76 12.93 6.44
CA GLN A 38 -2.73 12.01 7.05
C GLN A 38 -2.02 10.90 7.85
N VAL A 39 -2.80 10.12 8.60
CA VAL A 39 -2.29 8.97 9.39
C VAL A 39 -1.76 7.82 8.51
N LEU A 40 -2.21 7.75 7.25
CA LEU A 40 -1.65 6.89 6.20
C LEU A 40 -1.81 7.55 4.82
N SER A 41 -1.04 7.11 3.84
CA SER A 41 -1.24 7.43 2.42
C SER A 41 -1.65 6.19 1.63
N TRP A 42 -2.18 6.39 0.42
CA TRP A 42 -2.50 5.30 -0.48
C TRP A 42 -2.35 5.71 -1.95
N HIS A 43 -1.94 4.74 -2.77
CA HIS A 43 -1.75 4.84 -4.20
C HIS A 43 -2.20 3.53 -4.87
N GLY A 44 -2.86 3.66 -6.01
CA GLY A 44 -3.17 2.53 -6.90
C GLY A 44 -2.11 2.39 -7.99
N SER A 45 -1.74 1.16 -8.33
CA SER A 45 -0.92 0.87 -9.49
C SER A 45 -1.37 -0.41 -10.18
N GLU A 46 -1.46 -0.35 -11.51
CA GLU A 46 -1.85 -1.45 -12.36
C GLU A 46 -0.79 -1.68 -13.43
N ASN A 47 -0.29 -2.91 -13.52
CA ASN A 47 0.64 -3.34 -14.54
C ASN A 47 0.05 -4.51 -15.31
N GLN A 48 -0.51 -4.21 -16.49
CA GLN A 48 -1.22 -5.17 -17.34
C GLN A 48 -0.32 -6.29 -17.85
N LYS A 49 0.96 -5.99 -18.15
CA LYS A 49 1.94 -6.95 -18.67
C LYS A 49 2.16 -8.13 -17.71
N PHE A 50 2.11 -7.87 -16.41
CA PHE A 50 2.31 -8.88 -15.36
C PHE A 50 1.03 -9.24 -14.60
N ASN A 51 -0.13 -8.71 -15.02
CA ASN A 51 -1.41 -8.83 -14.31
C ASN A 51 -1.29 -8.50 -12.81
N ILE A 52 -0.65 -7.38 -12.50
CA ILE A 52 -0.45 -6.91 -11.13
C ILE A 52 -1.33 -5.70 -10.91
N HIS A 53 -2.26 -5.81 -9.96
CA HIS A 53 -3.07 -4.71 -9.48
C HIS A 53 -2.79 -4.55 -7.98
N MET A 54 -2.47 -3.34 -7.54
CA MET A 54 -1.94 -3.12 -6.20
C MET A 54 -2.41 -1.81 -5.61
N LEU A 55 -2.77 -1.86 -4.33
CA LEU A 55 -2.85 -0.69 -3.45
C LEU A 55 -1.66 -0.71 -2.50
N TYR A 56 -1.05 0.44 -2.26
CA TYR A 56 0.08 0.57 -1.38
C TYR A 56 0.22 2.00 -0.85
N GLY A 57 0.99 2.17 0.23
CA GLY A 57 1.28 3.50 0.76
C GLY A 57 2.12 3.45 2.02
N VAL A 58 2.19 4.58 2.71
CA VAL A 58 2.95 4.76 3.95
C VAL A 58 1.99 4.81 5.14
N VAL A 59 2.37 4.15 6.24
CA VAL A 59 1.69 4.24 7.54
C VAL A 59 2.51 5.18 8.41
N LYS A 60 1.92 6.32 8.79
CA LYS A 60 2.56 7.35 9.64
C LYS A 60 2.21 7.15 11.10
N ASP A 61 0.96 6.81 11.38
CA ASP A 61 0.48 6.59 12.74
C ASP A 61 0.90 5.19 13.23
N PRO A 62 1.75 5.09 14.27
CA PRO A 62 2.20 3.79 14.79
C PRO A 62 1.10 3.00 15.51
N GLU A 63 -0.05 3.61 15.83
CA GLU A 63 -1.18 2.90 16.41
C GLU A 63 -1.92 2.03 15.39
N ILE A 64 -1.78 2.32 14.09
CA ILE A 64 -2.35 1.51 13.01
C ILE A 64 -1.64 0.16 12.98
N THR A 65 -2.43 -0.91 13.13
CA THR A 65 -1.91 -2.28 13.10
C THR A 65 -2.63 -3.18 12.09
N GLN A 66 -3.77 -2.73 11.55
CA GLN A 66 -4.52 -3.45 10.55
C GLN A 66 -5.03 -2.47 9.50
N ILE A 67 -5.00 -2.89 8.24
CA ILE A 67 -5.54 -2.14 7.11
C ILE A 67 -6.38 -3.11 6.28
N LEU A 68 -7.63 -2.75 6.03
CA LEU A 68 -8.63 -3.54 5.31
C LEU A 68 -9.06 -2.80 4.05
N LEU A 69 -9.15 -3.55 2.94
CA LEU A 69 -9.72 -3.09 1.69
C LEU A 69 -11.16 -3.59 1.57
N ILE A 70 -12.12 -2.75 1.96
CA ILE A 70 -13.52 -3.16 2.14
C ILE A 70 -14.16 -3.55 0.79
N ARG A 71 -13.98 -2.73 -0.24
CA ARG A 71 -14.57 -2.99 -1.57
C ARG A 71 -13.81 -4.00 -2.43
N GLU A 72 -12.64 -4.44 -1.98
CA GLU A 72 -11.79 -5.40 -2.69
C GLU A 72 -11.88 -6.80 -2.07
N GLY A 73 -13.06 -7.15 -1.54
CA GLY A 73 -13.36 -8.45 -0.93
C GLY A 73 -12.89 -8.56 0.52
N ASP A 74 -12.94 -7.47 1.29
CA ASP A 74 -12.50 -7.40 2.69
C ASP A 74 -11.07 -7.93 2.90
N LYS A 75 -10.18 -7.55 2.00
CA LYS A 75 -8.80 -8.05 1.98
C LYS A 75 -7.93 -7.29 2.97
N THR A 76 -7.25 -8.03 3.84
CA THR A 76 -6.23 -7.47 4.74
C THR A 76 -4.95 -7.15 3.98
N ALA A 77 -4.48 -5.91 4.12
CA ALA A 77 -3.19 -5.50 3.60
C ALA A 77 -2.04 -5.96 4.50
N GLN A 78 -0.87 -6.13 3.89
CA GLN A 78 0.37 -6.39 4.60
C GLN A 78 0.99 -5.07 5.04
N ILE A 79 1.49 -4.99 6.28
CA ILE A 79 2.26 -3.85 6.79
C ILE A 79 3.71 -4.30 7.00
N ILE A 80 4.66 -3.58 6.42
CA ILE A 80 6.10 -3.82 6.57
C ILE A 80 6.68 -2.63 7.33
N ASN A 81 7.29 -2.91 8.48
CA ASN A 81 8.01 -1.92 9.28
C ASN A 81 9.51 -2.15 9.14
N ASN A 82 10.28 -1.10 8.86
CA ASN A 82 11.73 -1.17 8.73
C ASN A 82 12.50 -0.41 9.83
N GLY A 83 11.82 0.05 10.88
CA GLY A 83 12.35 0.87 11.98
C GLY A 83 12.28 2.38 11.74
N GLU A 84 12.44 2.85 10.50
CA GLU A 84 12.37 4.29 10.15
C GLU A 84 11.01 4.70 9.60
N TYR A 85 10.36 3.79 8.88
CA TYR A 85 9.06 3.99 8.27
C TYR A 85 8.29 2.67 8.21
N SER A 86 6.97 2.80 8.08
CA SER A 86 6.09 1.68 7.81
C SER A 86 5.42 1.88 6.47
N ILE A 87 5.44 0.84 5.63
CA ILE A 87 4.70 0.79 4.39
C ILE A 87 3.60 -0.25 4.50
N TRP A 88 2.57 -0.10 3.70
CA TRP A 88 1.55 -1.13 3.55
C TRP A 88 1.30 -1.41 2.07
N TYR A 89 0.88 -2.64 1.76
CA TYR A 89 0.48 -3.01 0.42
C TYR A 89 -0.54 -4.16 0.41
N SER A 90 -1.31 -4.23 -0.66
CA SER A 90 -2.18 -5.35 -0.96
C SER A 90 -2.23 -5.55 -2.48
N LEU A 91 -2.06 -6.80 -2.91
CA LEU A 91 -2.29 -7.21 -4.29
C LEU A 91 -3.77 -7.55 -4.44
N VAL A 92 -4.43 -7.04 -5.46
CA VAL A 92 -5.83 -7.37 -5.75
C VAL A 92 -5.91 -8.19 -7.04
N GLU A 93 -6.88 -9.10 -7.12
CA GLU A 93 -6.99 -10.04 -8.24
C GLU A 93 -7.50 -9.36 -9.51
N ASN A 94 -8.38 -8.37 -9.33
CA ASN A 94 -9.03 -7.64 -10.42
C ASN A 94 -8.51 -6.21 -10.50
N ILE A 95 -8.82 -5.54 -11.60
CA ILE A 95 -8.62 -4.10 -11.78
C ILE A 95 -9.26 -3.35 -10.60
N LEU A 96 -8.58 -2.33 -10.11
CA LEU A 96 -8.98 -1.49 -8.97
C LEU A 96 -10.32 -0.81 -9.24
N LYS A 97 -11.29 -0.98 -8.33
CA LYS A 97 -12.64 -0.43 -8.50
C LYS A 97 -12.83 0.83 -7.66
N MET A 98 -13.09 1.95 -8.32
CA MET A 98 -13.39 3.21 -7.63
C MET A 98 -14.84 3.24 -7.09
N PRO A 99 -15.08 3.90 -5.93
CA PRO A 99 -14.09 4.47 -5.03
C PRO A 99 -13.33 3.39 -4.25
N ILE A 100 -12.03 3.61 -4.03
CA ILE A 100 -11.23 2.78 -3.12
C ILE A 100 -11.70 3.04 -1.70
N THR A 101 -12.05 1.98 -0.97
CA THR A 101 -12.43 2.05 0.45
C THR A 101 -11.39 1.34 1.29
N ILE A 102 -10.63 2.11 2.07
CA ILE A 102 -9.59 1.62 2.99
C ILE A 102 -10.03 1.97 4.41
N ARG A 103 -9.98 1.00 5.31
CA ARG A 103 -10.15 1.19 6.75
C ARG A 103 -8.87 0.78 7.47
N ALA A 104 -8.35 1.65 8.32
CA ALA A 104 -7.23 1.32 9.19
C ALA A 104 -7.67 1.35 10.65
N THR A 105 -7.24 0.35 11.41
CA THR A 105 -7.60 0.19 12.81
C THR A 105 -6.38 -0.05 13.70
N ASN A 106 -6.53 0.26 14.98
CA ASN A 106 -5.57 -0.12 16.01
C ASN A 106 -5.83 -1.54 16.54
N LYS A 107 -5.00 -1.97 17.49
CA LYS A 107 -5.08 -3.33 18.08
C LYS A 107 -6.39 -3.63 18.80
N LYS A 108 -7.15 -2.61 19.19
CA LYS A 108 -8.46 -2.74 19.84
C LYS A 108 -9.61 -2.79 18.83
N GLY A 109 -9.33 -2.57 17.55
CA GLY A 109 -10.34 -2.46 16.49
C GLY A 109 -10.94 -1.06 16.34
N GLU A 110 -10.39 -0.04 17.02
CA GLU A 110 -10.84 1.34 16.85
C GLU A 110 -10.41 1.85 15.47
N ILE A 111 -11.31 2.51 14.75
CA ILE A 111 -11.06 3.06 13.40
C ILE A 111 -10.27 4.35 13.54
N LEU A 112 -9.08 4.38 12.95
CA LEU A 112 -8.18 5.55 12.92
C LEU A 112 -8.19 6.25 11.57
N TYR A 113 -8.58 5.54 10.51
CA TYR A 113 -8.66 6.06 9.16
C TYR A 113 -9.76 5.34 8.38
N GLU A 114 -10.51 6.09 7.60
CA GLU A 114 -11.39 5.55 6.58
C GLU A 114 -11.45 6.47 5.36
N THR A 115 -11.50 5.86 4.18
CA THR A 115 -11.77 6.57 2.91
C THR A 115 -12.85 5.82 2.14
N GLY A 116 -13.52 6.50 1.20
CA GLY A 116 -14.51 5.88 0.32
C GLY A 116 -15.85 5.51 0.96
N ASP A 117 -16.04 5.76 2.26
CA ASP A 117 -17.35 5.75 2.90
C ASP A 117 -17.91 7.18 2.99
N VAL A 118 -19.04 7.42 2.33
CA VAL A 118 -19.76 8.71 2.39
C VAL A 118 -20.40 8.89 3.78
N GLY A 119 -20.61 7.79 4.52
CA GLY A 119 -21.19 7.81 5.87
C GLY A 119 -20.22 8.19 6.99
N PHE A 120 -18.90 8.15 6.78
CA PHE A 120 -17.91 8.51 7.79
C PHE A 120 -17.76 10.04 7.98
N TRP A 121 -18.30 10.83 7.05
CA TRP A 121 -18.21 12.29 7.02
C TRP A 121 -19.50 13.01 7.44
N ASN A 122 -20.52 12.27 7.89
CA ASN A 122 -21.79 12.80 8.40
C ASN A 122 -21.90 12.66 9.92
#